data_AF-A0A945ZV61-F1
#
_entry.id   AF-A0A945ZV61-F1
#
_cell.length_a   1.000
_cell.length_b   1.000
_cell.length_c   1.000
_cell.angle_alpha   90.00
_cell.angle_beta   90.00
_cell.angle_gamma   90.00
#
_symmetry.space_group_name_H-M   'P 1'
#
loop_
_entity.id
_entity.type
_entity.pdbx_description
1 polymer ?
#
loop_
_entity_poly.entity_id
_entity_poly.type
_entity_poly.pdbx_seq_one_letter_code
_entity_poly.pdbx_strand_id
1 'polypeptide(L)'
;MPFDKKTARNAGKKSKRGPAKKEESTIKQKMELLYEEILDELLLNQKSLTKTERVKLFVTLSNYIFPKTKSVRDKFTLDKLKELNQQGIWENDPDPTK
;
A
#
# COMPACT_ATOMS: atom_id res chain seq x y z
N MET A 1 -2.84 10.18 -41.76
CA MET A 1 -1.37 9.93 -41.70
C MET A 1 -1.09 8.92 -40.58
N PRO A 2 -0.17 7.97 -40.76
CA PRO A 2 0.19 7.00 -39.72
C PRO A 2 1.00 7.65 -38.58
N PHE A 3 0.81 7.18 -37.35
CA PHE A 3 1.58 7.64 -36.19
C PHE A 3 2.88 6.83 -36.06
N ASP A 4 3.93 7.31 -36.72
CA ASP A 4 5.25 6.70 -36.69
C ASP A 4 6.17 7.36 -35.65
N LYS A 5 7.22 6.66 -35.23
CA LYS A 5 8.22 7.14 -34.25
C LYS A 5 8.80 8.52 -34.61
N LYS A 6 8.94 8.82 -35.90
CA LYS A 6 9.37 10.13 -36.42
C LYS A 6 8.32 11.23 -36.14
N THR A 7 7.04 10.93 -36.38
CA THR A 7 5.93 11.86 -36.12
C THR A 7 5.76 12.12 -34.62
N ALA A 8 5.90 11.09 -33.78
CA ALA A 8 5.86 11.22 -32.32
C ALA A 8 6.96 12.14 -31.77
N ARG A 9 8.21 11.99 -32.26
CA ARG A 9 9.34 12.84 -31.84
C ARG A 9 9.15 14.29 -32.28
N ASN A 10 8.62 14.52 -33.48
CA ASN A 10 8.32 15.87 -33.98
C ASN A 10 7.20 16.53 -33.17
N ALA A 11 6.17 15.78 -32.77
CA ALA A 11 5.11 16.26 -31.88
C ALA A 11 5.66 16.61 -30.48
N GLY A 12 6.53 15.77 -29.92
CA GLY A 12 7.21 16.04 -28.65
C GLY A 12 8.09 17.29 -28.67
N LYS A 13 8.80 17.56 -29.78
CA LYS A 13 9.57 18.81 -29.95
C LYS A 13 8.71 20.05 -30.08
N LYS A 14 7.52 19.93 -30.70
CA LYS A 14 6.54 21.02 -30.84
C LYS A 14 5.73 21.26 -29.57
N SER A 15 5.69 20.28 -28.67
CA SER A 15 4.99 20.40 -27.40
C SER A 15 5.63 21.48 -26.52
N LYS A 16 4.80 22.39 -26.00
CA LYS A 16 5.20 23.37 -24.98
C LYS A 16 5.40 22.76 -23.60
N ARG A 17 5.05 21.47 -23.41
CA ARG A 17 5.33 20.74 -22.18
C ARG A 17 6.82 20.42 -22.14
N GLY A 18 7.50 20.86 -21.08
CA GLY A 18 8.86 20.43 -20.80
C GLY A 18 8.96 18.92 -20.56
N PRO A 19 10.17 18.38 -20.34
CA PRO A 19 10.33 17.00 -19.92
C PRO A 19 9.44 16.72 -18.71
N ALA A 20 8.84 15.52 -18.66
CA ALA A 20 8.08 15.10 -17.49
C ALA A 20 8.96 15.28 -16.27
N LYS A 21 8.46 16.02 -15.26
CA LYS A 21 9.13 16.11 -13.97
C LYS A 21 9.26 14.68 -13.47
N LYS A 22 10.47 14.12 -13.50
CA LYS A 22 10.79 12.98 -12.67
C LYS A 22 10.67 13.54 -11.27
N GLU A 23 9.59 13.23 -10.56
CA GLU A 23 9.54 13.52 -9.15
C GLU A 23 10.78 12.85 -8.56
N GLU A 24 11.74 13.65 -8.12
CA GLU A 24 12.85 13.12 -7.36
C GLU A 24 12.20 12.43 -6.17
N SER A 25 12.38 11.10 -6.10
CA SER A 25 11.74 10.31 -5.09
C SER A 25 12.05 10.93 -3.74
N THR A 26 10.98 11.26 -3.00
CA THR A 26 11.14 11.91 -1.70
C THR A 26 11.98 10.99 -0.82
N ILE A 27 12.79 11.53 0.10
CA ILE A 27 13.65 10.73 0.99
C ILE A 27 12.85 9.57 1.63
N LYS A 28 11.60 9.79 1.99
CA LYS A 28 10.68 8.77 2.49
C LYS A 28 10.47 7.60 1.52
N GLN A 29 10.18 7.87 0.25
CA GLN A 29 9.99 6.83 -0.77
C GLN A 29 11.27 6.04 -1.03
N LYS A 30 12.43 6.71 -0.97
CA LYS A 30 13.72 6.03 -1.09
C LYS A 30 13.96 5.08 0.08
N MET A 31 13.58 5.48 1.29
CA MET A 31 13.67 4.61 2.46
C MET A 31 12.70 3.43 2.34
N GLU A 32 11.46 3.65 1.92
CA GLU A 32 10.46 2.59 1.71
C GLU A 32 10.96 1.55 0.69
N LEU A 33 11.46 1.98 -0.47
CA LEU A 33 12.05 1.09 -1.47
C LEU A 33 13.23 0.27 -0.93
N LEU A 34 14.13 0.92 -0.19
CA LEU A 34 15.27 0.24 0.42
C LEU A 34 14.83 -0.81 1.44
N TYR A 35 13.78 -0.53 2.22
CA TYR A 35 13.20 -1.50 3.13
C TYR A 35 12.60 -2.71 2.39
N GLU A 36 11.91 -2.49 1.28
CA GLU A 36 11.35 -3.57 0.46
C GLU A 36 12.45 -4.45 -0.13
N GLU A 37 13.48 -3.85 -0.74
CA GLU A 37 14.61 -4.59 -1.32
C GLU A 37 15.34 -5.46 -0.29
N ILE A 38 15.65 -4.90 0.88
CA ILE A 38 16.31 -5.67 1.96
C ILE A 38 15.41 -6.78 2.47
N LEU A 39 14.11 -6.54 2.61
CA LEU A 39 13.18 -7.59 3.04
C LEU A 39 13.13 -8.74 2.04
N ASP A 40 13.11 -8.45 0.74
CA ASP A 40 13.13 -9.47 -0.31
C ASP A 40 14.41 -10.31 -0.28
N GLU A 41 15.58 -9.67 -0.12
CA GLU A 41 16.85 -10.39 0.02
C GLU A 41 16.87 -11.31 1.24
N LEU A 42 16.34 -10.83 2.37
CA LEU A 42 16.24 -11.61 3.60
C LEU A 42 15.26 -12.79 3.46
N LEU A 43 14.17 -12.62 2.71
CA LEU A 43 13.22 -13.69 2.42
C LEU A 43 13.82 -14.76 1.50
N LEU A 44 14.57 -14.37 0.48
CA LEU A 44 15.27 -15.28 -0.42
C LEU A 44 16.35 -16.10 0.31
N ASN A 45 17.01 -15.47 1.28
CA ASN A 45 18.12 -16.06 2.04
C ASN A 45 17.72 -16.66 3.40
N GLN A 46 16.45 -17.05 3.60
CA GLN A 46 15.97 -17.60 4.88
C GLN A 46 16.78 -18.76 5.45
N LYS A 47 17.40 -19.58 4.59
CA LYS A 47 18.19 -20.75 5.01
C LYS A 47 19.55 -20.37 5.62
N SER A 48 20.16 -19.26 5.20
CA SER A 48 21.44 -18.78 5.73
C SER A 48 21.28 -17.97 7.02
N LEU A 49 20.07 -17.47 7.30
CA LEU A 49 19.78 -16.75 8.53
C LEU A 49 19.85 -17.64 9.77
N THR A 50 20.37 -17.08 10.85
CA THR A 50 20.37 -17.69 12.18
C THR A 50 18.93 -17.78 12.72
N LYS A 51 18.69 -18.69 13.68
CA LYS A 51 17.34 -18.88 14.26
C LYS A 51 16.79 -17.60 14.89
N THR A 52 17.65 -16.79 15.49
CA THR A 52 17.28 -15.51 16.14
C THR A 52 16.87 -14.46 15.12
N GLU A 53 17.58 -14.36 14.00
CA GLU A 53 17.24 -13.45 12.90
C GLU A 53 15.92 -13.82 12.24
N ARG A 54 15.64 -15.12 12.05
CA ARG A 54 14.34 -15.58 11.54
C ARG A 54 13.19 -15.18 12.46
N VAL A 55 13.38 -15.33 13.77
CA VAL A 55 12.36 -14.90 14.74
C VAL A 55 12.15 -13.39 14.67
N LYS A 56 13.22 -12.58 14.54
CA LYS A 56 13.09 -11.13 14.37
C LYS A 56 12.33 -10.76 13.09
N LEU A 57 12.66 -11.38 11.96
CA LEU A 57 11.94 -11.18 10.69
C LEU A 57 10.46 -11.55 10.80
N PHE A 58 10.17 -12.68 11.43
CA PHE A 58 8.78 -13.11 11.65
C PHE A 58 8.02 -12.09 12.51
N VAL A 59 8.64 -11.56 13.56
CA VAL A 59 8.03 -10.52 14.41
C VAL A 59 7.83 -9.22 13.63
N THR A 60 8.80 -8.74 12.84
CA THR A 60 8.65 -7.51 12.06
C THR A 60 7.56 -7.66 10.98
N LEU A 61 7.54 -8.77 10.25
CA LEU A 61 6.53 -9.05 9.24
C LEU A 61 5.14 -9.25 9.84
N SER A 62 5.03 -9.98 10.96
CA SER A 62 3.73 -10.14 11.63
C SER A 62 3.19 -8.81 12.15
N ASN A 63 4.04 -7.88 12.59
CA ASN A 63 3.59 -6.54 12.98
C ASN A 63 3.15 -5.68 11.78
N TYR A 64 3.73 -5.91 10.61
CA TYR A 64 3.37 -5.22 9.37
C TYR A 64 2.05 -5.76 8.78
N ILE A 65 1.90 -7.08 8.75
CA ILE A 65 0.72 -7.78 8.20
C ILE A 65 -0.46 -7.71 9.17
N PHE A 66 -0.20 -8.02 10.44
CA PHE A 66 -1.20 -7.97 11.50
C PHE A 66 -1.00 -6.69 12.31
N PRO A 67 -1.78 -5.62 12.03
CA PRO A 67 -1.74 -4.45 12.89
C PRO A 67 -2.09 -4.87 14.32
N LYS A 68 -1.19 -4.63 15.28
CA LYS A 68 -1.40 -4.97 16.70
C LYS A 68 -2.54 -4.21 17.36
N THR A 69 -3.06 -3.20 16.69
CA THR A 69 -4.18 -2.38 17.13
C THR A 69 -5.37 -2.75 16.25
N LYS A 70 -6.55 -3.02 16.85
CA LYS A 70 -7.81 -3.12 16.11
C LYS A 70 -7.79 -2.08 15.00
N SER A 71 -7.94 -2.52 13.74
CA SER A 71 -7.94 -1.61 12.61
C SER A 71 -8.89 -0.47 12.94
N VAL A 72 -8.55 0.75 12.54
CA VAL A 72 -9.61 1.71 12.23
C VAL A 72 -10.63 0.92 11.42
N ARG A 73 -11.85 0.77 11.96
CA ARG A 73 -12.88 -0.11 11.38
C ARG A 73 -12.93 0.18 9.89
N ASP A 74 -12.95 -0.86 9.07
CA ASP A 74 -13.03 -0.70 7.62
C ASP A 74 -14.18 0.26 7.31
N LYS A 75 -14.02 1.10 6.28
CA LYS A 75 -15.07 2.08 5.90
C LYS A 75 -16.43 1.40 5.78
N PHE A 76 -16.44 0.20 5.22
CA PHE A 76 -17.61 -0.68 5.14
C PHE A 76 -18.26 -0.96 6.50
N THR A 77 -17.49 -1.32 7.52
CA THR A 77 -18.00 -1.59 8.87
C THR A 77 -18.49 -0.29 9.52
N LEU A 78 -17.82 0.83 9.30
CA LEU A 78 -18.26 2.14 9.80
C LEU A 78 -19.57 2.60 9.17
N ASP A 79 -19.74 2.39 7.87
CA ASP A 79 -20.94 2.79 7.14
C ASP A 79 -22.14 1.92 7.54
N LYS A 80 -21.95 0.60 7.69
CA LYS A 80 -22.97 -0.29 8.28
C LYS A 80 -23.39 0.12 9.69
N LEU A 81 -22.44 0.49 10.55
CA LEU A 81 -22.74 0.96 11.90
C LEU A 81 -23.51 2.30 11.89
N LYS A 82 -23.25 3.17 10.90
CA LYS A 82 -24.03 4.40 10.73
C LYS A 82 -25.45 4.12 10.25
N GLU A 83 -25.62 3.16 9.33
CA GLU A 83 -26.93 2.72 8.84
C GLU A 83 -27.75 2.10 9.97
N LEU A 84 -27.17 1.21 10.77
CA LEU A 84 -27.80 0.63 11.96
C LEU A 84 -28.20 1.69 13.00
N ASN A 85 -27.33 2.68 13.25
CA ASN A 85 -27.66 3.78 14.18
C ASN A 85 -28.77 4.71 13.66
N GLN A 86 -29.03 4.72 12.34
CA GLN A 86 -30.10 5.51 11.72
C GLN A 86 -31.42 4.74 11.63
N GLN A 87 -31.39 3.40 11.75
CA GLN A 87 -32.59 2.58 11.79
C GLN A 87 -33.39 2.85 13.07
N GLY A 88 -34.71 2.74 12.94
CA GLY A 88 -35.62 2.94 14.07
C GLY A 88 -35.45 1.85 15.13
N ILE A 89 -35.80 2.16 16.37
CA ILE A 89 -35.69 1.28 17.56
C ILE A 89 -36.29 -0.13 17.32
N TRP A 90 -37.21 -0.25 16.37
CA TRP A 90 -37.99 -1.44 16.04
C TRP A 90 -37.37 -2.35 14.97
N GLU A 91 -36.32 -1.91 14.27
CA GLU A 91 -35.61 -2.66 13.23
C GLU A 91 -34.17 -3.04 13.64
N ASN A 92 -33.78 -2.76 14.88
CA ASN A 92 -32.44 -3.06 15.39
C ASN A 92 -32.25 -4.57 15.56
N ASP A 93 -31.76 -5.23 14.52
CA ASP A 93 -31.18 -6.56 14.62
C ASP A 93 -30.05 -6.55 15.67
N PRO A 94 -29.86 -7.65 16.42
CA PRO A 94 -28.81 -7.74 17.43
C PRO A 94 -27.44 -7.48 16.78
N ASP A 95 -26.69 -6.55 17.38
CA ASP A 95 -25.36 -6.16 16.89
C ASP A 95 -24.47 -7.41 16.78
N PRO A 96 -24.00 -7.81 15.58
CA PRO A 96 -23.24 -9.03 15.37
C PRO A 96 -21.86 -9.01 16.04
N THR A 97 -21.52 -7.90 16.71
CA THR A 97 -20.29 -7.74 17.49
C THR A 97 -20.49 -7.81 19.00
N LYS A 98 -21.73 -7.95 19.50
CA LYS A 98 -22.06 -8.09 20.93
C LYS A 98 -22.43 -9.51 21.32
#